data_AF-A0ABD3WIA4-F1
#
_entry.id   AF-A0ABD3WIA4-F1
#
_cell.length_a   1.000
_cell.length_b   1.000
_cell.length_c   1.000
_cell.angle_alpha   90.00
_cell.angle_beta   90.00
_cell.angle_gamma   90.00
#
_symmetry.space_group_name_H-M   'P 1'
#
loop_
_entity.id
_entity.type
_entity.pdbx_description
1 polymer ?
#
loop_
_entity_poly.entity_id
_entity_poly.type
_entity_poly.pdbx_seq_one_letter_code
_entity_poly.pdbx_strand_id
1 'polypeptide(L)'
;MVNTCVIVGCHNRADKGEVKRSYHSIPKVIVNQGENTKTLFTKRREEWIARIGRKDRTPSQCSKVCSDHFVCGKYSALYDVSHPDWSPSLENQKNQRKQHQKIARIPLKGYFLKQDSLS
;
A
#
# COMPACT_ATOMS: atom_id res chain seq x y z
N MET A 1 -8.15 18.69 0.63
CA MET A 1 -7.40 17.93 1.66
C MET A 1 -6.70 16.76 0.96
N VAL A 2 -5.39 16.60 1.14
CA VAL A 2 -4.60 15.56 0.45
C VAL A 2 -4.54 14.30 1.32
N ASN A 3 -4.79 13.14 0.71
CA ASN A 3 -4.64 11.86 1.41
C ASN A 3 -3.16 11.48 1.53
N THR A 4 -2.72 11.17 2.75
CA THR A 4 -1.35 10.75 3.06
C THR A 4 -1.38 9.43 3.83
N CYS A 5 -0.37 8.58 3.61
CA CYS A 5 -0.31 7.31 4.31
C CYS A 5 0.12 7.48 5.77
N VAL A 6 -0.58 6.82 6.69
CA VAL A 6 -0.30 6.88 8.13
C VAL A 6 0.78 5.90 8.60
N ILE A 7 1.13 4.89 7.79
CA ILE A 7 2.14 3.89 8.16
C ILE A 7 3.51 4.55 8.33
N VAL A 8 4.23 4.17 9.38
CA VAL A 8 5.58 4.67 9.68
C VAL A 8 6.52 4.37 8.51
N GLY A 9 7.27 5.38 8.07
CA GLY A 9 8.21 5.28 6.95
C GLY A 9 7.59 5.41 5.56
N CYS A 10 6.26 5.37 5.43
CA CYS A 10 5.59 5.58 4.14
C CYS A 10 5.30 7.07 3.91
N HIS A 11 5.88 7.62 2.83
CA HIS A 11 5.72 9.03 2.44
C HIS A 11 4.78 9.21 1.24
N ASN A 12 4.07 8.16 0.83
CA ASN A 12 3.12 8.20 -0.28
C ASN A 12 2.00 9.22 -0.03
N ARG A 13 1.82 10.14 -0.97
CA ARG A 13 0.73 11.13 -0.98
C ARG A 13 -0.09 11.04 -2.27
N ALA A 14 -1.38 11.30 -2.18
CA ALA A 14 -2.30 11.13 -3.30
C ALA A 14 -2.11 12.16 -4.41
N ASP A 15 -1.60 13.34 -4.06
CA ASP A 15 -1.30 14.46 -4.97
C ASP A 15 0.06 14.32 -5.64
N LYS A 16 0.96 13.52 -5.06
CA LYS A 16 2.37 13.46 -5.43
C LYS A 16 2.77 12.05 -5.82
N GLY A 17 3.04 11.86 -7.11
CA GLY A 17 3.60 10.63 -7.65
C GLY A 17 3.03 10.31 -9.03
N GLU A 18 3.84 9.68 -9.87
CA GLU A 18 3.41 9.20 -11.20
C GLU A 18 2.40 8.05 -11.10
N VAL A 19 2.46 7.27 -10.01
CA VAL A 19 1.61 6.11 -9.77
C VAL A 19 0.38 6.49 -8.95
N LYS A 20 -0.80 6.37 -9.57
CA LYS A 20 -2.10 6.52 -8.88
C LYS A 20 -2.31 5.37 -7.89
N ARG A 21 -2.40 5.70 -6.60
CA ARG A 21 -2.66 4.73 -5.52
C ARG A 21 -4.02 4.96 -4.88
N SER A 22 -4.63 3.88 -4.42
CA SER A 22 -5.83 3.92 -3.58
C SER A 22 -5.45 4.16 -2.11
N TYR A 23 -6.34 4.84 -1.38
CA TYR A 23 -6.17 5.20 0.03
C TYR A 23 -7.35 4.64 0.84
N HIS A 24 -7.08 3.64 1.64
CA HIS A 24 -8.07 2.92 2.44
C HIS A 24 -8.16 3.49 3.85
N SER A 25 -9.37 3.69 4.34
CA SER A 25 -9.61 4.12 5.72
C SER A 25 -9.45 2.96 6.70
N ILE A 26 -9.09 3.30 7.93
CA ILE A 26 -9.11 2.35 9.04
C ILE A 26 -10.56 1.85 9.25
N PRO A 27 -10.77 0.53 9.40
CA PRO A 27 -12.09 -0.03 9.67
C PRO A 27 -12.79 0.64 10.86
N LYS A 28 -14.06 1.00 10.67
CA LYS A 28 -14.95 1.45 11.75
C LYS A 28 -15.54 0.21 12.42
N VAL A 29 -15.61 0.24 13.75
CA VAL A 29 -16.35 -0.78 14.50
C VAL A 29 -17.83 -0.51 14.32
N ILE A 30 -18.53 -1.45 13.67
CA ILE A 30 -19.97 -1.41 13.45
C ILE A 30 -20.61 -2.28 14.53
N VAL A 31 -21.41 -1.67 15.40
CA VAL A 31 -21.99 -2.34 16.59
C VAL A 31 -23.41 -2.86 16.38
N ASN A 32 -24.07 -2.49 15.29
CA ASN A 32 -25.49 -2.80 15.02
C ASN A 32 -25.71 -4.02 14.12
N GLN A 33 -24.67 -4.79 13.79
CA GLN A 33 -24.73 -5.96 12.90
C GLN A 33 -24.54 -7.31 13.64
N GLY A 34 -24.81 -7.32 14.95
CA GLY A 34 -24.62 -8.48 15.82
C GLY A 34 -23.24 -8.54 16.49
N GLU A 35 -23.15 -9.33 17.57
CA GLU A 35 -21.95 -9.36 18.42
C GLU A 35 -20.74 -9.97 17.70
N ASN A 36 -20.91 -11.04 16.93
CA ASN A 36 -19.82 -11.67 16.17
C ASN A 36 -19.14 -10.68 15.21
N THR A 37 -19.95 -9.93 14.45
CA THR A 37 -19.47 -8.93 13.49
C THR A 37 -18.73 -7.80 14.19
N LYS A 38 -19.24 -7.35 15.33
CA LYS A 38 -18.61 -6.33 16.18
C LYS A 38 -17.25 -6.81 16.69
N THR A 39 -17.16 -8.04 17.21
CA THR A 39 -15.89 -8.63 17.66
C THR A 39 -14.86 -8.68 16.52
N LEU A 40 -15.27 -9.08 15.31
CA LEU A 40 -14.38 -9.12 14.14
C LEU A 40 -13.89 -7.73 13.74
N PHE A 41 -14.76 -6.72 13.70
CA PHE A 41 -14.35 -5.36 13.39
C PHE A 41 -13.41 -4.79 14.44
N THR A 42 -13.65 -5.07 15.72
CA THR A 42 -12.76 -4.65 16.82
C THR A 42 -11.38 -5.27 16.65
N LYS A 43 -11.29 -6.60 16.50
CA LYS A 43 -10.03 -7.30 16.26
C LYS A 43 -9.30 -6.74 15.04
N ARG A 44 -10.01 -6.54 13.94
CA ARG A 44 -9.43 -5.98 12.71
C ARG A 44 -8.85 -4.59 12.93
N ARG A 45 -9.58 -3.74 13.64
CA ARG A 45 -9.15 -2.37 13.94
C ARG A 45 -7.92 -2.37 14.85
N GLU A 46 -7.89 -3.21 15.88
CA GLU A 46 -6.75 -3.37 16.78
C GLU A 46 -5.50 -3.81 16.01
N GLU A 47 -5.64 -4.80 15.13
CA GLU A 47 -4.56 -5.30 14.28
C GLU A 47 -4.04 -4.26 13.28
N TRP A 48 -4.91 -3.40 12.75
CA TRP A 48 -4.49 -2.25 11.95
C TRP A 48 -3.71 -1.22 12.78
N ILE A 49 -4.19 -0.88 13.98
CA ILE A 49 -3.52 0.08 14.87
C ILE A 49 -2.15 -0.46 15.29
N ALA A 50 -2.07 -1.74 15.65
CA ALA A 50 -0.83 -2.43 16.01
C ALA A 50 0.20 -2.37 14.87
N ARG A 51 -0.21 -2.63 13.62
CA ARG A 51 0.68 -2.56 12.45
C ARG A 51 1.08 -1.15 12.04
N ILE A 52 0.23 -0.16 12.28
CA ILE A 52 0.61 1.25 12.07
C ILE A 52 1.72 1.64 13.05
N GLY A 53 1.67 1.12 14.28
CA GLY A 53 2.80 1.14 15.21
C GLY A 53 3.32 2.55 15.57
N ARG A 54 2.48 3.59 15.43
CA ARG A 54 2.85 4.97 15.79
C ARG A 54 2.70 5.17 17.29
N LYS A 55 3.81 5.44 17.97
CA LYS A 55 3.83 5.81 19.39
C LYS A 55 3.32 7.23 19.63
N ASP A 56 3.53 8.12 18.66
CA ASP A 56 3.25 9.55 18.84
C ASP A 56 1.76 9.91 18.68
N ARG A 57 0.99 9.08 17.96
CA ARG A 57 -0.40 9.39 17.65
C ARG A 57 -1.23 8.15 17.35
N THR A 58 -2.36 8.02 18.03
CA THR A 58 -3.41 7.07 17.69
C THR A 58 -4.07 7.46 16.37
N PRO A 59 -4.15 6.55 15.40
CA PRO A 59 -4.67 6.90 14.09
C PRO A 59 -6.20 7.04 14.15
N SER A 60 -6.71 8.18 13.68
CA SER A 60 -8.15 8.47 13.61
C SER A 60 -8.80 7.86 12.36
N GLN A 61 -10.13 7.95 12.23
CA GLN A 61 -10.87 7.52 11.02
C GLN A 61 -10.45 8.25 9.74
N CYS A 62 -9.90 9.47 9.86
CA CYS A 62 -9.37 10.23 8.74
C CYS A 62 -8.00 9.71 8.27
N SER A 63 -7.36 8.85 9.07
CA SER A 63 -6.09 8.24 8.71
C SER A 63 -6.29 7.23 7.58
N LYS A 64 -5.41 7.27 6.59
CA LYS A 64 -5.48 6.44 5.40
C LYS A 64 -4.22 5.58 5.26
N VAL A 65 -4.39 4.40 4.67
CA VAL A 65 -3.31 3.48 4.31
C VAL A 65 -3.31 3.32 2.78
N CYS A 66 -2.15 3.38 2.14
CA CYS A 66 -2.07 3.25 0.69
C CYS A 66 -2.13 1.78 0.22
N SER A 67 -2.47 1.55 -1.05
CA SER A 67 -2.58 0.20 -1.67
C SER A 67 -1.34 -0.65 -1.48
N ASP A 68 -0.16 -0.04 -1.51
CA ASP A 68 1.13 -0.74 -1.47
C ASP A 68 1.32 -1.60 -0.21
N HIS A 69 0.52 -1.38 0.84
CA HIS A 69 0.55 -2.18 2.06
C HIS A 69 -0.35 -3.43 2.00
N PHE A 70 -1.01 -3.66 0.88
CA PHE A 70 -1.83 -4.84 0.62
C PHE A 70 -1.28 -5.54 -0.62
N VAL A 71 -1.17 -6.87 -0.59
CA VAL A 71 -0.78 -7.72 -1.72
C VAL A 71 -1.74 -7.51 -2.89
N CYS A 72 -3.06 -7.49 -2.62
CA CYS A 72 -4.08 -7.23 -3.63
C CYS A 72 -4.41 -5.74 -3.82
N GLY A 73 -3.66 -4.83 -3.18
CA GLY A 73 -3.94 -3.38 -3.22
C GLY A 73 -5.19 -2.93 -2.44
N LYS A 74 -5.91 -3.86 -1.80
CA LYS A 74 -7.08 -3.63 -0.94
C LYS A 74 -7.13 -4.64 0.18
N TYR A 75 -7.85 -4.30 1.25
CA TYR A 75 -8.05 -5.18 2.38
C TYR A 75 -9.09 -6.29 2.08
N SER A 76 -8.92 -7.47 2.67
CA SER A 76 -9.80 -8.63 2.43
C SER A 76 -11.19 -8.49 3.09
N ALA A 77 -12.07 -9.45 2.83
CA ALA A 77 -13.38 -9.51 3.48
C ALA A 77 -13.26 -9.64 5.02
N LEU A 78 -14.26 -9.17 5.76
CA LEU A 78 -14.22 -9.16 7.23
C LEU A 78 -14.06 -10.56 7.84
N TYR A 79 -14.79 -11.53 7.30
CA TYR A 79 -14.81 -12.91 7.77
C TYR A 79 -13.58 -13.73 7.33
N ASP A 80 -12.81 -13.22 6.37
CA ASP A 80 -11.60 -13.88 5.88
C ASP A 80 -10.37 -13.43 6.68
N VAL A 81 -10.35 -13.84 7.96
CA VAL A 81 -9.34 -13.46 8.95
C VAL A 81 -7.97 -14.08 8.63
N SER A 82 -7.95 -15.19 7.88
CA SER A 82 -6.72 -15.89 7.50
C SER A 82 -5.94 -15.21 6.37
N HIS A 83 -6.59 -14.30 5.64
CA HIS A 83 -6.01 -13.68 4.47
C HIS A 83 -4.88 -12.71 4.85
N PRO A 84 -3.72 -12.70 4.15
CA PRO A 84 -2.63 -11.76 4.44
C PRO A 84 -3.06 -10.30 4.37
N ASP A 85 -3.95 -9.97 3.42
CA ASP A 85 -4.55 -8.63 3.26
C ASP A 85 -5.69 -8.31 4.23
N TRP A 86 -5.96 -9.13 5.23
CA TRP A 86 -6.93 -8.77 6.27
C TRP A 86 -6.50 -7.51 7.05
N SER A 87 -5.18 -7.27 7.07
CA SER A 87 -4.50 -6.13 7.68
C SER A 87 -3.33 -5.67 6.80
N PRO A 88 -2.90 -4.40 6.91
CA PRO A 88 -1.81 -3.89 6.07
C PRO A 88 -0.47 -4.54 6.43
N SER A 89 0.19 -5.19 5.48
CA SER A 89 1.43 -5.93 5.73
C SER A 89 2.64 -5.02 5.99
N LEU A 90 3.47 -5.43 6.97
CA LEU A 90 4.72 -4.75 7.34
C LEU A 90 5.83 -4.93 6.28
N GLU A 91 5.81 -6.04 5.54
CA GLU A 91 6.87 -6.48 4.62
C GLU A 91 7.24 -5.42 3.56
N ASN A 92 6.25 -4.68 3.04
CA ASN A 92 6.46 -3.71 1.96
C ASN A 92 7.12 -2.38 2.39
N GLN A 93 7.43 -2.20 3.68
CA GLN A 93 8.20 -1.03 4.16
C GLN A 93 9.62 -0.96 3.55
N LYS A 94 10.18 -2.09 3.10
CA LYS A 94 11.56 -2.16 2.60
C LYS A 94 11.71 -1.84 1.10
N ASN A 95 10.63 -1.85 0.32
CA ASN A 95 10.71 -1.77 -1.15
C ASN A 95 10.63 -0.35 -1.75
N GLN A 96 10.28 0.68 -0.98
CA GLN A 96 10.16 2.04 -1.53
C GLN A 96 11.50 2.74 -1.83
N ARG A 97 12.65 2.16 -1.47
CA ARG A 97 13.96 2.67 -1.91
C ARG A 97 14.49 2.03 -3.20
N LYS A 98 13.89 0.96 -3.74
CA LYS A 98 14.54 0.15 -4.79
C LYS A 98 13.89 0.11 -6.17
N GLN A 99 12.64 0.57 -6.35
CA GLN A 99 11.99 0.47 -7.67
C GLN A 99 12.17 1.69 -8.58
N HIS A 100 12.62 2.85 -8.07
CA HIS A 100 12.83 4.04 -8.91
C HIS A 100 14.24 4.14 -9.53
N GLN A 101 15.12 3.13 -9.36
CA GLN A 101 16.50 3.19 -9.86
C GLN A 101 16.85 2.15 -10.94
N LYS A 102 15.92 1.35 -11.47
CA LYS A 102 16.29 0.22 -12.36
C LYS A 102 15.63 0.12 -13.74
N ILE A 103 14.95 1.17 -14.25
CA ILE A 103 14.48 1.18 -15.65
C ILE A 103 14.81 2.49 -16.38
N ALA A 104 16.01 3.02 -16.16
CA ALA A 104 16.55 4.09 -16.99
C ALA A 104 18.06 3.90 -17.13
N ARG A 105 18.46 2.96 -18.00
CA ARG A 105 19.76 2.87 -18.70
C ARG A 105 19.81 1.56 -19.49
N ILE A 106 18.93 1.40 -20.46
CA ILE A 106 19.29 0.60 -21.64
C ILE A 106 19.64 1.65 -22.70
N PRO A 107 20.93 1.90 -22.98
CA PRO A 107 21.28 2.68 -24.16
C PRO A 107 20.85 1.87 -25.37
N LEU A 108 19.91 2.40 -26.15
CA LEU A 108 19.63 1.89 -27.49
C LEU A 108 20.92 2.09 -28.30
N LYS A 109 21.78 1.06 -28.35
CA LYS A 109 22.84 0.98 -29.35
C LYS A 109 22.13 0.90 -30.69
N GLY A 110 22.08 2.04 -31.38
CA GLY A 110 21.70 2.10 -32.78
C GLY A 110 22.61 1.18 -33.57
N TYR A 111 22.02 0.15 -34.16
CA TYR A 111 22.69 -0.68 -35.14
C TYR A 111 22.92 0.18 -36.39
N PHE A 112 24.17 0.55 -36.61
CA PHE A 112 24.65 1.14 -37.85
C PHE A 112 24.72 0.00 -38.89
N LEU A 113 23.73 -0.07 -39.78
CA LEU A 113 23.76 -0.98 -40.93
C LEU A 113 24.84 -0.50 -41.89
N LYS A 114 25.97 -1.20 -41.89
CA LYS A 114 27.01 -1.11 -42.90
C LYS A 114 26.52 -1.87 -44.13
N GLN A 115 26.15 -1.16 -45.19
CA GLN A 115 26.00 -1.78 -46.51
C GLN A 115 27.39 -1.80 -47.13
N ASP A 116 28.09 -2.91 -46.92
CA ASP A 116 29.27 -3.25 -47.72
C ASP A 116 28.79 -3.79 -49.08
N SER A 117 29.41 -3.26 -50.12
CA SER A 117 29.26 -3.45 -51.55
C SER A 117 29.61 -4.85 -52.06
N LEU A 118 28.77 -5.43 -52.93
CA LEU A 118 29.04 -6.49 -53.92
C LEU A 118 27.90 -6.38 -54.97
N SER A 119 28.04 -6.30 -56.30
CA SER A 119 29.15 -6.34 -57.28
C SER A 119 28.81 -5.36 -58.42
#